data_AF-A0A845UIU0-F1
#
_entry.id   AF-A0A845UIU0-F1
#
_cell.length_a   1.000
_cell.length_b   1.000
_cell.length_c   1.000
_cell.angle_alpha   90.00
_cell.angle_beta   90.00
_cell.angle_gamma   90.00
#
_symmetry.space_group_name_H-M   'P 1'
#
loop_
_entity.id
_entity.type
_entity.pdbx_description
1 polymer ?
#
loop_
_entity_poly.entity_id
_entity_poly.type
_entity_poly.pdbx_seq_one_letter_code
_entity_poly.pdbx_strand_id
1 'polypeptide(L)'
;MTFSARASFVIAATALALHKGGMTFCGGTIMALSDALDAFPHVAPGDDVALAHTRAREVMAARLHSNDIAFGAAKYALEVEMAALWELRAQAYSKGRA
;
A
#
# COMPACT_ATOMS: atom_id res chain seq x y z
N MET A 1 17.31 11.16 4.38
CA MET A 1 17.21 9.78 4.90
C MET A 1 16.68 8.92 3.78
N THR A 2 17.49 7.98 3.30
CA THR A 2 17.04 7.02 2.27
C THR A 2 16.44 5.82 2.99
N PHE A 3 15.11 5.69 2.96
CA PHE A 3 14.45 4.48 3.46
C PHE A 3 14.77 3.30 2.52
N SER A 4 14.70 2.07 3.03
CA SER A 4 14.75 0.90 2.15
C SER A 4 13.52 0.91 1.22
N ALA A 5 13.64 0.31 0.02
CA ALA A 5 12.54 0.27 -0.95
C ALA A 5 11.23 -0.29 -0.34
N ARG A 6 11.36 -1.33 0.49
CA ARG A 6 10.25 -1.90 1.27
C ARG A 6 9.63 -0.89 2.24
N ALA A 7 10.44 -0.15 2.98
CA ALA A 7 9.94 0.85 3.92
C ALA A 7 9.22 1.99 3.19
N SER A 8 9.77 2.47 2.07
CA SER A 8 9.11 3.46 1.21
C SER A 8 7.75 2.97 0.70
N PHE A 9 7.67 1.71 0.27
CA PHE A 9 6.41 1.08 -0.12
C PHE A 9 5.40 1.07 1.03
N VAL A 10 5.78 0.57 2.21
CA VAL A 10 4.87 0.50 3.36
C VAL A 10 4.38 1.88 3.78
N ILE A 11 5.25 2.91 3.74
CA ILE A 11 4.87 4.29 4.06
C ILE A 11 3.86 4.82 3.04
N ALA A 12 4.14 4.68 1.74
CA ALA A 12 3.26 5.19 0.69
C ALA A 12 1.90 4.45 0.67
N ALA A 13 1.91 3.12 0.83
CA ALA A 13 0.71 2.31 0.90
C ALA A 13 -0.14 2.67 2.13
N THR A 14 0.50 2.85 3.29
CA THR A 14 -0.20 3.29 4.51
C THR A 14 -0.79 4.69 4.33
N ALA A 15 -0.03 5.63 3.75
CA ALA A 15 -0.49 6.98 3.51
C ALA A 15 -1.72 6.99 2.59
N LEU A 16 -1.71 6.21 1.50
CA LEU A 16 -2.85 6.10 0.61
C LEU A 16 -4.06 5.44 1.29
N ALA A 17 -3.84 4.38 2.08
CA ALA A 17 -4.90 3.71 2.83
C ALA A 17 -5.60 4.68 3.81
N LEU A 18 -4.84 5.48 4.55
CA LEU A 18 -5.40 6.43 5.51
C LEU A 18 -6.01 7.68 4.85
N HIS A 19 -5.62 7.99 3.63
CA HIS A 19 -6.09 9.19 2.94
C HIS A 19 -7.55 9.03 2.51
N LYS A 20 -8.43 9.92 2.99
CA LYS A 20 -9.84 9.91 2.61
C LYS A 20 -10.05 10.58 1.26
N GLY A 21 -10.95 10.01 0.46
CA GLY A 21 -11.36 10.56 -0.84
C GLY A 21 -11.13 9.59 -1.99
N GLY A 22 -11.60 10.00 -3.16
CA GLY A 22 -11.44 9.27 -4.42
C GLY A 22 -10.13 9.60 -5.14
N MET A 23 -10.00 9.09 -6.36
CA MET A 23 -8.81 9.17 -7.22
C MET A 23 -8.27 10.61 -7.37
N THR A 24 -9.15 11.59 -7.52
CA THR A 24 -8.80 13.01 -7.71
C THR A 24 -8.13 13.64 -6.48
N PHE A 25 -8.52 13.22 -5.28
CA PHE A 25 -7.99 13.77 -4.02
C PHE A 25 -6.72 13.07 -3.54
N CYS A 26 -6.45 11.88 -4.06
CA CYS A 26 -5.30 11.06 -3.70
C CYS A 26 -4.08 11.29 -4.62
N GLY A 27 -4.08 12.32 -5.47
CA GLY A 27 -3.05 12.47 -6.52
C GLY A 27 -1.60 12.40 -6.01
N GLY A 28 -1.29 13.08 -4.90
CA GLY A 28 0.05 13.05 -4.30
C GLY A 28 0.43 11.70 -3.69
N THR A 29 -0.50 11.03 -3.00
CA THR A 29 -0.26 9.72 -2.39
C THR A 29 -0.19 8.61 -3.43
N ILE A 30 -0.94 8.73 -4.53
CA ILE A 30 -0.82 7.86 -5.70
C ILE A 30 0.57 8.00 -6.32
N MET A 31 1.07 9.20 -6.59
CA MET A 31 2.42 9.35 -7.17
C MET A 31 3.50 8.73 -6.28
N ALA A 32 3.46 9.00 -4.97
CA ALA A 32 4.40 8.41 -4.02
C ALA A 32 4.33 6.87 -3.97
N LEU A 33 3.13 6.29 -4.10
CA LEU A 33 2.96 4.84 -4.18
C LEU A 33 3.51 4.27 -5.50
N SER A 34 3.42 5.02 -6.60
CA SER A 34 3.93 4.59 -7.91
C SER A 34 5.45 4.49 -7.86
N ASP A 35 6.11 5.56 -7.39
CA ASP A 35 7.56 5.60 -7.25
C ASP A 35 8.06 4.47 -6.33
N ALA A 36 7.32 4.19 -5.26
CA ALA A 36 7.66 3.12 -4.33
C ALA A 36 7.48 1.72 -4.94
N LEU A 37 6.45 1.50 -5.77
CA LEU A 37 6.25 0.25 -6.50
C LEU A 37 7.30 0.04 -7.60
N ASP A 38 7.83 1.11 -8.19
CA ASP A 38 8.90 1.03 -9.17
C ASP A 38 10.25 0.72 -8.50
N ALA A 39 10.50 1.31 -7.32
CA ALA A 39 11.67 0.99 -6.50
C ALA A 39 11.58 -0.40 -5.83
N PHE A 40 10.37 -0.94 -5.66
CA PHE A 40 10.10 -2.24 -5.05
C PHE A 40 9.24 -3.12 -5.98
N PRO A 41 9.79 -3.57 -7.12
CA PRO A 41 8.99 -4.14 -8.21
C PRO A 41 8.42 -5.51 -7.90
N HIS A 42 9.14 -6.31 -7.12
CA HIS A 42 8.82 -7.70 -6.82
C HIS A 42 8.81 -7.97 -5.32
N VAL A 43 7.89 -8.80 -4.89
CA VAL A 43 7.78 -9.29 -3.52
C VAL A 43 7.79 -10.81 -3.55
N ALA A 44 8.54 -11.42 -2.64
CA ALA A 44 8.56 -12.87 -2.53
C ALA A 44 7.17 -13.39 -2.12
N PRO A 45 6.70 -14.51 -2.71
CA PRO A 45 5.50 -15.18 -2.22
C PRO A 45 5.64 -15.53 -0.73
N GLY A 46 4.65 -15.17 0.08
CA GLY A 46 4.66 -15.39 1.53
C GLY A 46 5.27 -14.25 2.37
N ASP A 47 5.73 -13.16 1.75
CA ASP A 47 6.10 -11.94 2.49
C ASP A 47 4.86 -11.26 3.09
N ASP A 48 5.02 -10.63 4.26
CA ASP A 48 3.92 -9.97 5.01
C ASP A 48 3.27 -8.82 4.21
N VAL A 49 4.01 -8.23 3.27
CA VAL A 49 3.55 -7.14 2.39
C VAL A 49 3.06 -7.62 1.02
N ALA A 50 3.09 -8.91 0.69
CA ALA A 50 2.79 -9.40 -0.65
C ALA A 50 1.34 -9.11 -1.10
N LEU A 51 0.37 -9.26 -0.19
CA LEU A 51 -1.03 -8.95 -0.46
C LEU A 51 -1.23 -7.44 -0.65
N ALA A 52 -0.69 -6.63 0.25
CA ALA A 52 -0.72 -5.17 0.13
C ALA A 52 -0.07 -4.69 -1.18
N HIS A 53 1.04 -5.32 -1.60
CA HIS A 53 1.71 -5.01 -2.87
C HIS A 53 0.82 -5.29 -4.08
N THR A 54 0.14 -6.44 -4.06
CA THR A 54 -0.83 -6.80 -5.10
C THR A 54 -1.97 -5.77 -5.18
N ARG A 55 -2.55 -5.38 -4.04
CA ARG A 55 -3.61 -4.36 -4.00
C ARG A 55 -3.12 -3.00 -4.45
N ALA A 56 -1.90 -2.60 -4.10
CA ALA A 56 -1.30 -1.37 -4.57
C ALA A 56 -1.13 -1.34 -6.10
N ARG A 57 -0.78 -2.48 -6.73
CA ARG A 57 -0.74 -2.62 -8.19
C ARG A 57 -2.14 -2.51 -8.82
N GLU A 58 -3.16 -3.07 -8.19
CA GLU A 58 -4.56 -2.93 -8.65
C GLU A 58 -5.05 -1.47 -8.58
N VAL A 59 -4.68 -0.74 -7.53
CA VAL A 59 -4.94 0.71 -7.43
C VAL A 59 -4.32 1.47 -8.60
N MET A 60 -3.06 1.17 -8.93
CA MET A 60 -2.38 1.80 -10.07
C MET A 60 -3.03 1.44 -11.40
N ALA A 61 -3.40 0.18 -11.59
CA ALA A 61 -4.10 -0.26 -12.78
C ALA A 61 -5.45 0.47 -12.92
N ALA A 62 -6.22 0.61 -11.85
CA ALA A 62 -7.47 1.35 -11.86
C ALA A 62 -7.28 2.84 -12.18
N ARG A 63 -6.20 3.45 -11.65
CA ARG A 63 -5.82 4.84 -11.95
C ARG A 63 -5.48 5.04 -13.42
N LEU A 64 -4.71 4.13 -14.01
CA LEU A 64 -4.29 4.18 -15.42
C LEU A 64 -5.49 4.07 -16.37
N HIS A 65 -6.49 3.27 -16.01
CA HIS A 65 -7.73 3.13 -16.77
C HIS A 65 -8.80 4.17 -16.43
N SER A 66 -8.50 5.14 -15.55
CA SER A 66 -9.45 6.14 -15.06
C SER A 66 -10.77 5.53 -14.55
N ASN A 67 -10.69 4.36 -13.91
CA ASN A 67 -11.85 3.64 -13.40
C ASN A 67 -12.03 3.89 -11.90
N ASP A 68 -12.91 4.84 -11.56
CA ASP A 68 -13.15 5.26 -10.17
C ASP A 68 -13.74 4.15 -9.29
N ILE A 69 -14.61 3.28 -9.85
CA ILE A 69 -15.20 2.18 -9.08
C ILE A 69 -14.13 1.14 -8.74
N ALA A 70 -13.33 0.74 -9.72
CA ALA A 70 -12.22 -0.18 -9.51
C ALA A 70 -11.17 0.42 -8.55
N PHE A 71 -10.94 1.74 -8.64
CA PHE A 71 -10.04 2.44 -7.74
C PHE A 71 -10.55 2.41 -6.30
N GLY A 72 -11.84 2.70 -6.08
CA GLY A 72 -12.46 2.62 -4.76
C GLY A 72 -12.37 1.21 -4.15
N ALA A 73 -12.66 0.17 -4.95
CA ALA A 73 -12.57 -1.21 -4.50
C ALA A 73 -11.13 -1.63 -4.17
N ALA A 74 -10.17 -1.31 -5.04
CA ALA A 74 -8.75 -1.62 -4.84
C ALA A 74 -8.16 -0.85 -3.66
N LYS A 75 -8.54 0.42 -3.47
CA LYS A 75 -8.12 1.24 -2.34
C LYS A 75 -8.67 0.69 -1.02
N TYR A 76 -9.94 0.30 -0.99
CA TYR A 76 -10.52 -0.35 0.20
C TYR A 76 -9.84 -1.69 0.51
N ALA A 77 -9.55 -2.50 -0.51
CA ALA A 77 -8.79 -3.73 -0.31
C ALA A 77 -7.38 -3.44 0.25
N LEU A 78 -6.69 -2.43 -0.28
CA LEU A 78 -5.40 -1.99 0.24
C LEU A 78 -5.51 -1.52 1.70
N GLU A 79 -6.56 -0.81 2.07
CA GLU A 79 -6.83 -0.39 3.45
C GLU A 79 -6.90 -1.59 4.41
N VAL A 80 -7.64 -2.64 4.01
CA VAL A 80 -7.77 -3.87 4.81
C VAL A 80 -6.42 -4.58 4.97
N GLU A 81 -5.64 -4.74 3.89
CA GLU A 81 -4.33 -5.39 3.96
C GLU A 81 -3.33 -4.60 4.82
N MET A 82 -3.34 -3.27 4.72
CA MET A 82 -2.49 -2.42 5.56
C MET A 82 -2.90 -2.47 7.03
N ALA A 83 -4.20 -2.51 7.33
CA ALA A 83 -4.69 -2.69 8.69
C ALA A 83 -4.20 -4.03 9.29
N ALA A 84 -4.33 -5.13 8.53
CA ALA A 84 -3.85 -6.45 8.95
C ALA A 84 -2.33 -6.47 9.18
N LEU A 85 -1.54 -5.84 8.30
CA LEU A 85 -0.09 -5.71 8.46
C LEU A 85 0.27 -5.01 9.78
N TRP A 86 -0.39 -3.89 10.08
CA TRP A 86 -0.13 -3.13 11.29
C TRP A 86 -0.61 -3.86 12.55
N GLU A 87 -1.71 -4.59 12.47
CA GLU A 87 -2.16 -5.45 13.57
C GLU A 87 -1.12 -6.53 13.90
N LEU A 88 -0.60 -7.24 12.89
CA LEU A 88 0.44 -8.26 13.08
C LEU A 88 1.70 -7.67 13.73
N ARG A 89 2.12 -6.48 13.30
CA ARG A 89 3.27 -5.78 13.90
C ARG A 89 2.99 -5.40 15.35
N ALA A 90 1.83 -4.83 15.64
CA ALA A 90 1.45 -4.48 17.01
C ALA A 90 1.45 -5.70 17.93
N GLN A 91 0.97 -6.86 17.44
CA GLN A 91 1.02 -8.12 18.17
C GLN A 91 2.45 -8.65 18.37
N ALA A 92 3.34 -8.49 17.39
CA ALA A 92 4.74 -8.88 17.52
C ALA A 92 5.47 -8.03 18.57
N TYR A 93 5.25 -6.72 18.53
CA TYR A 93 5.78 -5.77 19.51
C TYR A 93 5.27 -6.06 20.93
N SER A 94 3.97 -6.33 21.11
CA SER A 94 3.41 -6.62 22.44
C SER A 94 3.94 -7.92 23.05
N LYS A 95 4.35 -8.88 22.22
CA LYS A 95 4.95 -10.17 22.65
C LYS A 95 6.47 -10.10 22.84
N GLY A 96 7.10 -8.93 22.70
CA GLY A 96 8.55 -8.76 22.84
C GLY A 96 9.38 -9.42 21.72
N ARG A 97 8.76 -9.68 20.57
CA ARG A 97 9.45 -10.17 19.36
C ARG A 97 9.72 -8.98 18.44
N ALA A 98 10.75 -8.20 18.74
CA ALA A 98 11.26 -7.14 17.87
C ALA A 98 12.72 -7.43 17.51
#